data_AF-A0A9X2E0X2-F1
#
_entry.id   AF-A0A9X2E0X2-F1
#
_cell.length_a   1.000
_cell.length_b   1.000
_cell.length_c   1.000
_cell.angle_alpha   90.00
_cell.angle_beta   90.00
_cell.angle_gamma   90.00
#
_symmetry.space_group_name_H-M   'P 1'
#
loop_
_entity.id
_entity.type
_entity.pdbx_description
1 polymer ?
#
loop_
_entity_poly.entity_id
_entity_poly.type
_entity_poly.pdbx_seq_one_letter_code
_entity_poly.pdbx_strand_id
1 'polypeptide(L)'
;MGRDRAERVAYEVVLACPDESDEAAAALAEPSPADSVLARGTAESWEWAESDPVWRAALLGYRGCIQERGWTFDDAWTPYSPVLAEAADSESGIRAALDQVDCLQSTGAAQTFVDVVAAYQVAFLGENEAALAAEDAEWEERLTLARRVIGEHGGE
;
A
#
# COMPACT_ATOMS: atom_id res chain seq x y z
N MET A 1 27.78 -20.76 36.39
CA MET A 1 27.00 -21.79 35.67
C MET A 1 25.59 -21.26 35.48
N GLY A 2 25.31 -20.51 34.40
CA GLY A 2 23.99 -19.87 34.24
C GLY A 2 23.75 -19.22 32.88
N ARG A 3 24.82 -18.93 32.13
CA ARG A 3 24.73 -18.43 30.75
C ARG A 3 24.34 -19.53 29.74
N ASP A 4 24.85 -20.73 29.98
CA ASP A 4 24.69 -21.94 29.14
C ASP A 4 23.27 -22.57 29.16
N ARG A 5 22.41 -22.16 30.10
CA ARG A 5 21.01 -22.61 30.20
C ARG A 5 20.07 -21.64 29.48
N ALA A 6 20.36 -20.34 29.50
CA ALA A 6 19.55 -19.33 28.84
C ALA A 6 19.70 -19.39 27.31
N GLU A 7 20.90 -19.64 26.80
CA GLU A 7 21.14 -19.85 25.36
C GLU A 7 20.48 -21.14 24.85
N ARG A 8 20.40 -22.19 25.67
CA ARG A 8 19.69 -23.43 25.33
C ARG A 8 18.17 -23.24 25.22
N VAL A 9 17.58 -22.46 26.14
CA VAL A 9 16.15 -22.13 26.10
C VAL A 9 15.82 -21.24 24.89
N ALA A 10 16.68 -20.29 24.54
CA ALA A 10 16.49 -19.47 23.34
C ALA A 10 16.55 -20.29 22.05
N TYR A 11 17.46 -21.28 21.97
CA TYR A 11 17.57 -22.18 20.82
C TYR A 11 16.40 -23.17 20.72
N GLU A 12 15.89 -23.67 21.85
CA GLU A 12 14.71 -24.54 21.89
C GLU A 12 13.41 -23.80 21.52
N VAL A 13 13.29 -22.49 21.83
CA VAL A 13 12.16 -21.66 21.39
C VAL A 13 12.22 -21.37 19.88
N VAL A 14 13.41 -21.21 19.31
CA VAL A 14 13.58 -21.09 17.84
C VAL A 14 13.30 -22.42 17.13
N LEU A 15 13.56 -23.56 17.78
CA LEU A 15 13.18 -24.91 17.30
C LEU A 15 11.70 -25.26 17.51
N ALA A 16 10.94 -24.42 18.23
CA ALA A 16 9.50 -24.60 18.41
C ALA A 16 8.67 -23.94 17.31
N CYS A 17 9.29 -23.23 16.37
CA CYS A 17 8.63 -22.92 15.11
C CYS A 17 8.46 -24.23 14.34
N PRO A 18 7.23 -24.60 13.93
CA PRO A 18 7.03 -25.76 13.08
C PRO A 18 7.95 -25.67 11.85
N ASP A 19 8.63 -26.77 11.54
CA ASP A 19 9.60 -26.88 10.44
C ASP A 19 8.91 -26.48 9.12
N GLU A 20 9.62 -25.93 8.13
CA GLU A 20 9.04 -25.56 6.80
C GLU A 20 8.39 -26.75 6.06
N SER A 21 8.55 -27.97 6.59
CA SER A 21 7.89 -29.21 6.15
C SER A 21 6.53 -29.49 6.77
N ASP A 22 6.06 -28.67 7.72
CA ASP A 22 4.69 -28.73 8.23
C ASP A 22 3.72 -28.18 7.19
N GLU A 23 2.79 -29.02 6.75
CA GLU A 23 1.75 -28.69 5.77
C GLU A 23 0.93 -27.45 6.21
N ALA A 24 0.77 -27.26 7.52
CA ALA A 24 0.14 -26.08 8.11
C ALA A 24 0.99 -24.80 7.97
N ALA A 25 2.32 -24.89 8.08
CA ALA A 25 3.22 -23.75 7.89
C ALA A 25 3.28 -23.33 6.41
N ALA A 26 3.33 -24.31 5.50
CA ALA A 26 3.26 -24.07 4.05
C ALA A 26 1.92 -23.46 3.62
N ALA A 27 0.80 -23.90 4.21
CA ALA A 27 -0.53 -23.35 3.93
C ALA A 27 -0.74 -21.92 4.47
N LEU A 28 0.07 -21.50 5.46
CA LEU A 28 0.06 -20.15 6.03
C LEU A 28 1.13 -19.22 5.43
N ALA A 29 1.93 -19.71 4.48
CA ALA A 29 2.91 -18.89 3.80
C ALA A 29 2.22 -17.73 3.07
N GLU A 30 2.78 -16.52 3.19
CA GLU A 30 2.25 -15.36 2.48
C GLU A 30 2.34 -15.61 0.97
N PRO A 31 1.22 -15.47 0.23
CA PRO A 31 1.25 -15.56 -1.22
C PRO A 31 1.97 -14.35 -1.80
N SER A 32 2.54 -14.50 -2.99
CA SER A 32 3.16 -13.37 -3.69
C SER A 32 2.10 -12.28 -3.94
N PRO A 33 2.42 -10.98 -3.77
CA PRO A 33 1.52 -9.89 -4.14
C PRO A 33 1.07 -9.94 -5.61
N ALA A 34 1.86 -10.56 -6.49
CA ALA A 34 1.50 -10.73 -7.90
C ALA A 34 0.34 -11.73 -8.13
N ASP A 35 0.09 -12.63 -7.17
CA ASP A 35 -0.95 -13.65 -7.25
C ASP A 35 -2.29 -13.17 -6.66
N SER A 36 -2.29 -12.04 -5.94
CA SER A 36 -3.50 -11.43 -5.37
C SER A 36 -4.24 -10.60 -6.41
N VAL A 37 -5.52 -10.91 -6.61
CA VAL A 37 -6.43 -10.15 -7.49
C VAL A 37 -6.65 -8.75 -6.90
N LEU A 38 -6.73 -8.62 -5.58
CA LEU A 38 -6.82 -7.32 -4.90
C LEU A 38 -5.57 -6.46 -5.11
N ALA A 39 -4.38 -7.03 -4.96
CA ALA A 39 -3.13 -6.30 -5.14
C ALA A 39 -2.96 -5.85 -6.59
N ARG A 40 -3.29 -6.73 -7.56
CA ARG A 40 -3.34 -6.39 -8.98
C ARG A 40 -4.36 -5.28 -9.26
N GLY A 41 -5.57 -5.40 -8.73
CA GLY A 41 -6.61 -4.38 -8.91
C GLY A 41 -6.20 -3.01 -8.40
N THR A 42 -5.47 -2.97 -7.28
CA THR A 42 -4.87 -1.72 -6.79
C THR A 42 -3.85 -1.18 -7.78
N ALA A 43 -2.86 -1.98 -8.22
CA ALA A 43 -1.82 -1.52 -9.13
C ALA A 43 -2.37 -1.10 -10.51
N GLU A 44 -3.18 -1.95 -11.14
CA GLU A 44 -3.72 -1.73 -12.48
C GLU A 44 -4.65 -0.51 -12.52
N SER A 45 -5.54 -0.34 -11.53
CA SER A 45 -6.45 0.83 -11.49
C SER A 45 -5.70 2.15 -11.32
N TRP A 46 -4.60 2.17 -10.55
CA TRP A 46 -3.72 3.34 -10.44
C TRP A 46 -3.00 3.63 -11.77
N GLU A 47 -2.43 2.63 -12.43
CA GLU A 47 -1.76 2.80 -13.73
C GLU A 47 -2.71 3.33 -14.81
N TRP A 48 -3.94 2.81 -14.86
CA TRP A 48 -4.96 3.29 -15.78
C TRP A 48 -5.40 4.71 -15.46
N ALA A 49 -5.59 5.03 -14.18
CA ALA A 49 -5.93 6.38 -13.75
C ALA A 49 -4.85 7.41 -14.13
N GLU A 50 -3.57 7.12 -13.89
CA GLU A 50 -2.46 8.01 -14.27
C GLU A 50 -2.36 8.23 -15.79
N SER A 51 -2.85 7.26 -16.56
CA SER A 51 -2.92 7.33 -18.02
C SER A 51 -4.14 8.07 -18.55
N ASP A 52 -5.13 8.35 -17.70
CA ASP A 52 -6.38 9.00 -18.07
C ASP A 52 -6.16 10.48 -18.46
N PRO A 53 -6.75 10.95 -19.57
CA PRO A 53 -6.64 12.35 -19.98
C PRO A 53 -7.15 13.36 -18.95
N VAL A 54 -8.21 13.02 -18.20
CA VAL A 54 -8.79 13.86 -17.13
C VAL A 54 -7.82 13.95 -15.96
N TRP A 55 -7.20 12.83 -15.57
CA TRP A 55 -6.14 12.82 -14.56
C TRP A 55 -4.97 13.73 -14.98
N ARG A 56 -4.47 13.54 -16.20
CA ARG A 56 -3.33 14.33 -16.72
C ARG A 56 -3.65 15.82 -16.79
N ALA A 57 -4.87 16.19 -17.19
CA ALA A 57 -5.30 17.57 -17.21
C ALA A 57 -5.37 18.18 -15.80
N ALA A 58 -5.91 17.45 -14.82
CA ALA A 58 -5.93 17.87 -13.42
C ALA A 58 -4.51 18.03 -12.85
N LEU A 59 -3.61 17.09 -13.15
CA LEU A 59 -2.21 17.16 -12.76
C LEU A 59 -1.52 18.40 -13.34
N LEU A 60 -1.72 18.70 -14.62
CA LEU A 60 -1.17 19.90 -15.26
C LEU A 60 -1.71 21.19 -14.62
N GLY A 61 -3.01 21.25 -14.33
CA GLY A 61 -3.63 22.41 -13.67
C GLY A 61 -3.08 22.65 -12.27
N TYR A 62 -3.01 21.59 -11.45
CA TYR A 62 -2.41 21.63 -10.12
C TYR A 62 -0.93 22.07 -10.18
N ARG A 63 -0.14 21.48 -11.07
CA ARG A 63 1.28 21.82 -11.21
C ARG A 63 1.49 23.26 -11.66
N GLY A 64 0.66 23.77 -12.57
CA GLY A 64 0.69 25.17 -12.98
C GLY A 64 0.50 26.11 -11.79
N CYS A 65 -0.49 25.84 -10.94
CA CYS A 65 -0.72 26.61 -9.71
C CYS A 65 0.49 26.60 -8.76
N ILE A 66 1.12 25.44 -8.57
CA ILE A 66 2.30 25.31 -7.70
C ILE A 66 3.53 26.04 -8.27
N GLN A 67 3.70 25.99 -9.59
CA GLN A 67 4.77 26.71 -10.28
C GLN A 67 4.59 28.23 -10.23
N GLU A 68 3.35 28.72 -10.29
CA GLU A 68 3.05 30.15 -10.08
C GLU A 68 3.43 30.63 -8.67
N ARG A 69 3.45 29.72 -7.69
CA ARG A 69 3.92 29.97 -6.31
C ARG A 69 5.45 29.86 -6.15
N GLY A 70 6.17 29.57 -7.23
CA GLY A 70 7.62 29.56 -7.27
C GLY A 70 8.27 28.20 -6.97
N TRP A 71 7.47 27.14 -6.84
CA TRP A 71 7.97 25.79 -6.62
C TRP A 71 8.21 25.04 -7.93
N THR A 72 9.13 24.10 -7.92
CA THR A 72 9.44 23.23 -9.07
C THR A 72 9.11 21.78 -8.75
N PHE A 73 9.04 20.94 -9.77
CA PHE A 73 8.79 19.50 -9.65
C PHE A 73 9.97 18.72 -10.22
N ASP A 74 10.19 17.52 -9.69
CA ASP A 74 11.08 16.52 -10.27
C ASP A 74 10.21 15.38 -10.83
N ASP A 75 10.12 15.31 -12.15
CA ASP A 75 9.31 14.30 -12.84
C ASP A 75 9.85 12.88 -12.70
N ALA A 76 11.12 12.71 -12.32
CA ALA A 76 11.73 11.40 -12.14
C ALA A 76 11.44 10.79 -10.77
N TRP A 77 11.17 11.63 -9.75
CA TRP A 77 11.07 11.18 -8.36
C TRP A 77 9.75 11.55 -7.69
N THR A 78 9.22 12.75 -7.92
CA THR A 78 8.03 13.27 -7.24
C THR A 78 7.15 14.09 -8.19
N PRO A 79 6.47 13.45 -9.17
CA PRO A 79 5.64 14.19 -10.14
C PRO A 79 4.44 14.90 -9.51
N TYR A 80 4.09 14.54 -8.27
CA TYR A 80 2.93 15.03 -7.52
C TYR A 80 3.27 16.02 -6.40
N SER A 81 4.54 16.14 -6.01
CA SER A 81 4.97 16.99 -4.90
C SER A 81 6.09 17.93 -5.33
N PRO A 82 6.08 19.18 -4.86
CA PRO A 82 7.14 20.12 -5.16
C PRO A 82 8.48 19.66 -4.56
N VAL A 83 9.57 20.04 -5.22
CA VAL A 83 10.94 19.81 -4.72
C VAL A 83 11.19 20.71 -3.52
N LEU A 84 11.58 20.11 -2.40
CA LEU A 84 11.97 20.82 -1.19
C LEU A 84 13.49 20.90 -1.10
N ALA A 85 14.03 22.11 -0.95
CA ALA A 85 15.46 22.33 -0.72
C ALA A 85 15.87 22.07 0.73
N GLU A 86 14.91 22.12 1.66
CA GLU A 86 15.09 21.92 3.09
C GLU A 86 14.22 20.75 3.58
N ALA A 87 14.35 20.40 4.87
CA ALA A 87 13.51 19.38 5.49
C ALA A 87 12.02 19.75 5.42
N ALA A 88 11.14 18.75 5.37
CA ALA A 88 9.70 18.97 5.25
C ALA A 88 9.08 19.74 6.42
N ASP A 89 9.68 19.68 7.62
CA ASP A 89 9.25 20.38 8.83
C ASP A 89 9.86 21.79 8.99
N SER A 90 10.69 22.21 8.03
CA SER A 90 11.14 23.59 7.94
C SER A 90 10.00 24.55 7.60
N GLU A 91 10.19 25.84 7.83
CA GLU A 91 9.20 26.85 7.42
C GLU A 91 8.92 26.78 5.90
N SER A 92 9.94 26.50 5.09
CA SER A 92 9.78 26.35 3.64
C SER A 92 8.98 25.09 3.29
N GLY A 93 9.22 23.98 3.98
CA GLY A 93 8.44 22.74 3.83
C GLY A 93 6.98 22.90 4.24
N ILE A 94 6.71 23.58 5.37
CA ILE A 94 5.34 23.90 5.80
C ILE A 94 4.64 24.80 4.78
N ARG A 95 5.33 25.81 4.25
CA ARG A 95 4.77 26.70 3.21
C ARG A 95 4.43 25.93 1.94
N ALA A 96 5.34 25.06 1.49
CA ALA A 96 5.09 24.20 0.33
C ALA A 96 3.88 23.28 0.55
N ALA A 97 3.72 22.72 1.75
CA ALA A 97 2.56 21.87 2.07
C ALA A 97 1.24 22.67 2.07
N LEU A 98 1.23 23.89 2.62
CA LEU A 98 0.06 24.77 2.57
C LEU A 98 -0.28 25.16 1.12
N ASP A 99 0.73 25.53 0.34
CA ASP A 99 0.56 25.84 -1.08
C ASP A 99 0.04 24.61 -1.85
N GLN A 100 0.54 23.41 -1.55
CA GLN A 100 0.07 22.17 -2.15
C GLN A 100 -1.42 21.94 -1.88
N VAL A 101 -1.85 22.04 -0.62
CA VAL A 101 -3.26 21.89 -0.24
C VAL A 101 -4.14 22.91 -0.95
N ASP A 102 -3.75 24.18 -0.93
CA ASP A 102 -4.50 25.26 -1.57
C ASP A 102 -4.62 25.05 -3.09
N CYS A 103 -3.54 24.66 -3.78
CA CYS A 103 -3.58 24.39 -5.21
C CYS A 103 -4.43 23.17 -5.54
N LEU A 104 -4.30 22.08 -4.77
CA LEU A 104 -5.12 20.88 -4.95
C LEU A 104 -6.61 21.16 -4.78
N GLN A 105 -6.97 22.00 -3.80
CA GLN A 105 -8.36 22.40 -3.56
C GLN A 105 -8.88 23.35 -4.63
N SER A 106 -8.15 24.43 -4.94
CA SER A 106 -8.60 25.47 -5.86
C SER A 106 -8.71 24.99 -7.31
N THR A 107 -7.86 24.05 -7.72
CA THR A 107 -7.92 23.43 -9.05
C THR A 107 -8.90 22.27 -9.13
N GLY A 108 -9.41 21.77 -7.99
CA GLY A 108 -10.23 20.57 -7.92
C GLY A 108 -9.46 19.27 -8.23
N ALA A 109 -8.13 19.33 -8.33
CA ALA A 109 -7.30 18.18 -8.71
C ALA A 109 -7.41 17.02 -7.72
N ALA A 110 -7.44 17.30 -6.40
CA ALA A 110 -7.57 16.24 -5.40
C ALA A 110 -8.83 15.38 -5.59
N GLN A 111 -9.99 16.02 -5.78
CA GLN A 111 -11.24 15.30 -6.01
C GLN A 111 -11.19 14.55 -7.35
N THR A 112 -10.67 15.20 -8.38
CA THR A 112 -10.56 14.58 -9.72
C THR A 112 -9.71 13.32 -9.69
N PHE A 113 -8.58 13.32 -8.98
CA PHE A 113 -7.73 12.15 -8.82
C PHE A 113 -8.48 10.99 -8.17
N VAL A 114 -9.17 11.26 -7.06
CA VAL A 114 -9.96 10.23 -6.36
C VAL A 114 -11.08 9.70 -7.26
N ASP A 115 -11.80 10.56 -7.96
CA ASP A 115 -12.91 10.16 -8.83
C ASP A 115 -12.46 9.25 -9.98
N VAL A 116 -11.33 9.58 -10.63
CA VAL A 116 -10.78 8.78 -11.73
C VAL A 116 -10.32 7.41 -11.24
N VAL A 117 -9.56 7.35 -10.15
CA VAL A 117 -9.12 6.06 -9.57
C VAL A 117 -10.33 5.23 -9.16
N ALA A 118 -11.31 5.84 -8.51
CA ALA A 118 -12.53 5.14 -8.10
C ALA A 118 -13.30 4.57 -9.30
N ALA A 119 -13.39 5.30 -10.41
CA ALA A 119 -14.05 4.81 -11.63
C ALA A 119 -13.37 3.54 -12.17
N TYR A 120 -12.04 3.51 -12.23
CA TYR A 120 -11.28 2.33 -12.65
C TYR A 120 -11.35 1.18 -11.64
N GLN A 121 -11.33 1.48 -10.34
CA GLN A 121 -11.53 0.47 -9.31
C GLN A 121 -12.91 -0.18 -9.40
N VAL A 122 -13.97 0.61 -9.60
CA VAL A 122 -15.33 0.06 -9.79
C VAL A 122 -15.40 -0.86 -11.01
N ALA A 123 -14.76 -0.47 -12.13
CA ALA A 123 -14.69 -1.32 -13.31
C ALA A 123 -13.93 -2.62 -13.05
N PHE A 124 -12.75 -2.54 -12.42
CA PHE A 124 -11.95 -3.72 -12.08
C PHE A 124 -12.72 -4.67 -11.14
N LEU A 125 -13.37 -4.13 -10.10
CA LEU A 125 -14.18 -4.92 -9.18
C LEU A 125 -15.32 -5.64 -9.91
N GLY A 126 -16.01 -4.96 -10.84
CA GLY A 126 -17.08 -5.56 -11.62
C GLY A 126 -16.61 -6.71 -12.53
N GLU A 127 -15.40 -6.62 -13.07
CA GLU A 127 -14.81 -7.67 -13.92
C GLU A 127 -14.24 -8.85 -13.11
N ASN A 128 -13.89 -8.62 -11.83
CA ASN A 128 -13.19 -9.59 -11.00
C ASN A 128 -13.99 -10.04 -9.77
N GLU A 129 -15.27 -9.71 -9.65
CA GLU A 129 -16.11 -10.00 -8.46
C GLU A 129 -16.01 -11.46 -8.02
N ALA A 130 -16.13 -12.41 -8.96
CA ALA A 130 -16.03 -13.83 -8.65
C ALA A 130 -14.63 -14.27 -8.20
N ALA A 131 -13.58 -13.69 -8.78
CA ALA A 131 -12.20 -14.00 -8.43
C ALA A 131 -11.83 -13.42 -7.06
N LEU A 132 -12.29 -12.20 -6.76
CA LEU A 132 -12.15 -11.54 -5.47
C LEU A 132 -12.89 -12.31 -4.37
N ALA A 133 -14.11 -12.79 -4.64
CA ALA A 133 -14.85 -13.62 -3.70
C ALA A 133 -14.15 -14.97 -3.42
N ALA A 134 -13.51 -15.56 -4.44
CA ALA A 134 -12.73 -16.78 -4.26
C ALA A 134 -11.46 -16.54 -3.43
N GLU A 135 -10.76 -15.43 -3.68
CA GLU A 135 -9.59 -15.03 -2.90
C GLU A 135 -9.96 -14.73 -1.44
N ASP A 136 -11.08 -14.04 -1.19
CA ASP A 136 -11.58 -13.78 0.17
C ASP A 136 -11.86 -15.09 0.93
N ALA A 137 -12.52 -16.07 0.27
CA ALA A 137 -12.76 -17.38 0.86
C ALA A 137 -11.45 -18.12 1.21
N GLU A 138 -10.42 -18.05 0.36
CA GLU A 138 -9.10 -18.61 0.64
C GLU A 138 -8.46 -17.96 1.87
N TRP A 139 -8.57 -16.63 2.01
CA TRP A 139 -8.08 -15.92 3.18
C TRP A 139 -8.85 -16.25 4.45
N GLU A 140 -10.17 -16.43 4.40
CA GLU A 140 -10.97 -16.87 5.54
C GLU A 140 -10.56 -18.28 6.02
N GLU A 141 -10.27 -19.19 5.10
CA GLU A 141 -9.75 -20.53 5.39
C GLU A 141 -8.39 -20.46 6.08
N ARG A 142 -7.47 -19.64 5.54
CA ARG A 142 -6.14 -19.39 6.13
C ARG A 142 -6.24 -18.78 7.52
N LEU A 143 -7.11 -17.78 7.72
CA LEU A 143 -7.34 -17.17 9.04
C LEU A 143 -7.91 -18.19 10.04
N THR A 144 -8.80 -19.06 9.60
CA THR A 144 -9.36 -20.14 10.43
C THR A 144 -8.26 -21.13 10.84
N LEU A 145 -7.40 -21.52 9.90
CA LEU A 145 -6.25 -22.37 10.18
C LEU A 145 -5.27 -21.69 11.16
N ALA A 146 -4.90 -20.43 10.91
CA ALA A 146 -4.00 -19.67 11.77
C ALA A 146 -4.55 -19.58 13.21
N ARG A 147 -5.84 -19.26 13.37
CA ARG A 147 -6.51 -19.23 14.68
C ARG A 147 -6.48 -20.59 15.37
N ARG A 148 -6.65 -21.69 14.64
CA ARG A 148 -6.54 -23.05 15.17
C ARG A 148 -5.12 -23.33 15.66
N VAL A 149 -4.11 -23.10 14.82
CA VAL A 149 -2.69 -23.33 15.16
C VAL A 149 -2.28 -22.49 16.38
N ILE A 150 -2.69 -21.23 16.46
CA ILE A 150 -2.47 -20.39 17.65
C ILE A 150 -3.17 -20.99 18.88
N GLY A 151 -4.41 -21.46 18.75
CA GLY A 151 -5.13 -22.11 19.85
C GLY A 151 -4.51 -23.43 20.32
N GLU A 152 -3.87 -24.18 19.42
CA GLU A 152 -3.25 -25.47 19.70
C GLU A 152 -1.80 -25.35 20.20
N HIS A 153 -1.06 -24.32 19.77
CA HIS A 153 0.39 -24.19 19.99
C HIS A 153 0.84 -22.85 20.61
N GLY A 154 0.04 -21.80 20.53
CA GLY A 154 0.39 -20.45 20.97
C GLY A 154 0.05 -20.13 22.43
N GLY A 155 0.21 -21.11 23.33
CA GLY A 155 -0.30 -21.12 24.71
C GLY A 155 -0.01 -19.91 25.61
N GLU A 156 -0.74 -19.88 26.74
CA GLU A 156 -0.66 -18.93 27.87
C GLU A 156 0.75 -18.49 28.30
#